data_AF-A0A194PNP4-F1
#
_entry.id   AF-A0A194PNP4-F1
#
_cell.length_a   1.000
_cell.length_b   1.000
_cell.length_c   1.000
_cell.angle_alpha   90.00
_cell.angle_beta   90.00
_cell.angle_gamma   90.00
#
_symmetry.space_group_name_H-M   'P 1'
#
loop_
_entity.id
_entity.type
_entity.pdbx_description
1 polymer ?
#
loop_
_entity_poly.entity_id
_entity_poly.type
_entity_poly.pdbx_seq_one_letter_code
_entity_poly.pdbx_strand_id
1 'polypeptide(L)'
;MFQNLNSSAYHPKCNTCGQDLFRRIPCPEGKLCVDEDTPWNVIKSNQFTYVIQNTGQPRFWYISMVSCYLDEVTCSWHHYTGAPSADNKTLTHIPQDIQYDFWLVNGSPNISLYNTLVYQFSFDRQNTLELYLLFWLCYIILLPVQIYAVRTQRHPVTKLFTCSLLLEFIALCFNVLHTAKFAIDGIGFEGLAVAGDIIDIMSRTLFMLLLLLLAKGWAVTRLELTYKPLVFGVWLAYGIVNILLYVWNTTEVDIIEEIDEYQTWPGWLVLTLRVAIMVWFILELRNTMIYEHNITKLNFLLHFGASSLVWFVYLPIIALIALQISPLWRFKFLLGITYSADCLAYCVMAHLLWPTRSEQYLLLTSSDFTANVEELDEFDESPHVVHSDTIALTTAESINADDEDVIFTRPPLKNGATYSNHLG
;
A
#
# COMPACT_ATOMS: atom_id res chain seq x y z
N MET A 1 -21.70 -21.96 -34.64
CA MET A 1 -20.35 -22.46 -34.35
C MET A 1 -19.69 -23.09 -35.59
N PHE A 2 -20.20 -24.21 -36.10
CA PHE A 2 -19.55 -24.94 -37.21
C PHE A 2 -19.46 -24.20 -38.55
N GLN A 3 -20.44 -23.35 -38.88
CA GLN A 3 -20.35 -22.51 -40.08
C GLN A 3 -19.16 -21.57 -40.05
N ASN A 4 -18.88 -20.94 -38.90
CA ASN A 4 -17.71 -20.08 -38.74
C ASN A 4 -16.42 -20.91 -38.82
N LEU A 5 -16.39 -22.08 -38.17
CA LEU A 5 -15.24 -22.99 -38.20
C LEU A 5 -14.88 -23.45 -39.62
N ASN A 6 -15.87 -23.74 -40.47
CA ASN A 6 -15.60 -24.11 -41.87
C ASN A 6 -14.88 -22.98 -42.64
N SER A 7 -15.20 -21.72 -42.35
CA SER A 7 -14.57 -20.57 -43.02
C SER A 7 -13.22 -20.17 -42.40
N SER A 8 -13.07 -20.32 -41.09
CA SER A 8 -11.93 -19.76 -40.34
C SER A 8 -10.83 -20.77 -40.01
N ALA A 9 -11.15 -22.06 -39.86
CA ALA A 9 -10.17 -23.06 -39.44
C ALA A 9 -9.33 -23.55 -40.62
N TYR A 10 -8.01 -23.56 -40.43
CA TYR A 10 -7.09 -24.17 -41.40
C TYR A 10 -7.24 -25.70 -41.42
N HIS A 11 -7.30 -26.28 -42.62
CA HIS A 11 -7.15 -27.70 -42.85
C HIS A 11 -6.53 -27.96 -44.22
N PRO A 12 -5.49 -28.81 -44.35
CA PRO A 12 -4.74 -28.97 -45.60
C PRO A 12 -5.58 -29.42 -46.80
N LYS A 13 -6.67 -30.17 -46.56
CA LYS A 13 -7.58 -30.65 -47.62
C LYS A 13 -8.83 -29.79 -47.83
N CYS A 14 -9.37 -29.23 -46.74
CA CYS A 14 -10.71 -28.64 -46.75
C CYS A 14 -10.68 -27.10 -46.73
N ASN A 15 -9.64 -26.48 -46.17
CA ASN A 15 -9.52 -25.03 -46.12
C ASN A 15 -8.05 -24.60 -45.92
N THR A 16 -7.31 -24.42 -47.02
CA THR A 16 -5.90 -24.02 -47.00
C THR A 16 -5.68 -22.55 -46.65
N CYS A 17 -6.72 -21.71 -46.70
CA CYS A 17 -6.64 -20.27 -46.41
C CYS A 17 -7.09 -19.92 -44.98
N GLY A 18 -7.49 -20.91 -44.18
CA GLY A 18 -7.90 -20.71 -42.79
C GLY A 18 -6.73 -20.33 -41.87
N GLN A 19 -7.07 -19.94 -40.65
CA GLN A 19 -6.14 -19.65 -39.58
C GLN A 19 -5.68 -20.94 -38.89
N ASP A 20 -4.37 -21.09 -38.71
CA ASP A 20 -3.76 -22.24 -38.04
C ASP A 20 -3.77 -22.10 -36.50
N LEU A 21 -4.98 -22.06 -35.93
CA LEU A 21 -5.22 -21.92 -34.48
C LEU A 21 -5.79 -23.18 -33.81
N PHE A 22 -5.99 -24.25 -34.59
CA PHE A 22 -6.68 -25.46 -34.12
C PHE A 22 -5.68 -26.60 -33.98
N ARG A 23 -5.77 -27.34 -32.87
CA ARG A 23 -4.96 -28.54 -32.63
C ARG A 23 -5.85 -29.69 -32.25
N ARG A 24 -5.70 -30.82 -32.94
CA ARG A 24 -6.43 -32.07 -32.67
C ARG A 24 -5.84 -32.77 -31.46
N ILE A 25 -6.72 -33.17 -30.56
CA ILE A 25 -6.39 -33.90 -29.34
C ILE A 25 -7.21 -35.21 -29.29
N PRO A 26 -6.67 -36.32 -28.73
CA PRO A 26 -5.36 -36.45 -28.11
C PRO A 26 -4.22 -36.73 -29.09
N CYS A 27 -3.01 -36.26 -28.75
CA CYS A 27 -1.81 -36.59 -29.51
C CYS A 27 -1.30 -37.98 -29.12
N PRO A 28 -0.80 -38.78 -30.09
CA PRO A 28 -0.25 -40.11 -29.83
C PRO A 28 1.00 -40.05 -28.93
N GLU A 29 1.11 -40.98 -27.98
CA GLU A 29 2.26 -41.06 -27.06
C GLU A 29 3.58 -41.27 -27.82
N GLY A 30 4.60 -40.50 -27.46
CA GLY A 30 5.95 -40.59 -28.03
C GLY A 30 6.06 -40.19 -29.50
N LYS A 31 5.00 -39.63 -30.10
CA LYS A 31 4.96 -39.17 -31.49
C LYS A 31 4.57 -37.68 -31.55
N LEU A 32 4.87 -37.03 -32.66
CA LEU A 32 4.38 -35.69 -32.95
C LEU A 32 2.87 -35.70 -33.14
N CYS A 33 2.21 -34.63 -32.70
CA CYS A 33 0.80 -34.39 -33.01
C CYS A 33 0.61 -34.29 -34.51
N VAL A 34 -0.58 -34.70 -34.99
CA VAL A 34 -0.89 -34.71 -36.44
C VAL A 34 -0.81 -33.31 -37.06
N ASP A 35 -1.04 -32.27 -36.26
CA ASP A 35 -1.02 -30.87 -36.69
C ASP A 35 0.31 -30.15 -36.40
N GLU A 36 1.34 -30.86 -35.94
CA GLU A 36 2.66 -30.28 -35.63
C GLU A 36 3.73 -30.76 -36.61
N ASP A 37 4.06 -29.89 -37.57
CA ASP A 37 5.02 -30.17 -38.65
C ASP A 37 6.47 -29.84 -38.26
N THR A 38 6.70 -29.14 -37.14
CA THR A 38 8.01 -28.62 -36.74
C THR A 38 8.49 -29.22 -35.40
N PRO A 39 9.29 -30.31 -35.43
CA PRO A 39 9.75 -31.00 -34.21
C PRO A 39 10.51 -30.11 -33.23
N TRP A 40 11.19 -29.06 -33.73
CA TRP A 40 11.96 -28.11 -32.93
C TRP A 40 11.11 -27.25 -31.99
N ASN A 41 9.82 -27.06 -32.31
CA ASN A 41 8.89 -26.32 -31.48
C ASN A 41 8.41 -27.12 -30.27
N VAL A 42 8.54 -28.44 -30.30
CA VAL A 42 8.05 -29.32 -29.24
C VAL A 42 9.01 -29.34 -28.06
N ILE A 43 8.48 -29.00 -26.88
CA ILE A 43 9.21 -29.10 -25.63
C ILE A 43 9.25 -30.56 -25.16
N LYS A 44 10.45 -31.03 -24.81
CA LYS A 44 10.65 -32.39 -24.31
C LYS A 44 9.78 -32.66 -23.08
N SER A 45 9.31 -33.89 -22.94
CA SER A 45 8.43 -34.34 -21.85
C SER A 45 7.00 -33.77 -21.85
N ASN A 46 6.63 -32.94 -22.83
CA ASN A 46 5.26 -32.46 -23.01
C ASN A 46 4.58 -33.17 -24.19
N GLN A 47 3.29 -33.47 -24.06
CA GLN A 47 2.53 -34.23 -25.07
C GLN A 47 2.33 -33.44 -26.37
N PHE A 48 2.18 -32.12 -26.27
CA PHE A 48 2.14 -31.21 -27.42
C PHE A 48 2.70 -29.83 -27.03
N THR A 49 3.05 -29.02 -28.03
CA THR A 49 3.41 -27.63 -27.81
C THR A 49 2.73 -26.80 -28.88
N TYR A 50 2.10 -25.69 -28.48
CA TYR A 50 1.49 -24.75 -29.40
C TYR A 50 2.23 -23.42 -29.29
N VAL A 51 2.93 -23.03 -30.36
CA VAL A 51 3.71 -21.79 -30.38
C VAL A 51 2.90 -20.68 -31.05
N ILE A 52 2.53 -19.69 -30.27
CA ILE A 52 1.88 -18.48 -30.79
C ILE A 52 2.97 -17.57 -31.37
N GLN A 53 2.84 -17.22 -32.65
CA GLN A 53 3.74 -16.26 -33.27
C GLN A 53 3.59 -14.88 -32.63
N ASN A 54 4.72 -14.31 -32.20
CA ASN A 54 4.75 -12.97 -31.64
C ASN A 54 4.50 -11.94 -32.75
N THR A 55 3.37 -11.23 -32.67
CA THR A 55 3.00 -10.15 -33.60
C THR A 55 3.52 -8.78 -33.16
N GLY A 56 4.31 -8.70 -32.09
CA GLY A 56 4.87 -7.47 -31.52
C GLY A 56 3.92 -6.70 -30.60
N GLN A 57 2.67 -7.17 -30.44
CA GLN A 57 1.69 -6.57 -29.53
C GLN A 57 1.25 -7.60 -28.47
N PRO A 58 1.23 -7.23 -27.17
CA PRO A 58 0.70 -8.10 -26.13
C PRO A 58 -0.81 -8.27 -26.29
N ARG A 59 -1.29 -9.50 -26.13
CA ARG A 59 -2.70 -9.88 -26.26
C ARG A 59 -3.02 -11.02 -25.29
N PHE A 60 -4.25 -11.05 -24.80
CA PHE A 60 -4.76 -12.20 -24.08
C PHE A 60 -5.13 -13.31 -25.06
N TRP A 61 -4.75 -14.53 -24.68
CA TRP A 61 -5.06 -15.74 -25.43
C TRP A 61 -5.88 -16.66 -24.53
N TYR A 62 -7.01 -17.12 -25.05
CA TYR A 62 -7.89 -18.05 -24.37
C TYR A 62 -7.82 -19.40 -25.08
N ILE A 63 -7.72 -20.46 -24.29
CA ILE A 63 -7.77 -21.83 -24.78
C ILE A 63 -9.17 -22.37 -24.51
N SER A 64 -9.81 -22.91 -25.55
CA SER A 64 -11.13 -23.54 -25.43
C SER A 64 -11.05 -24.95 -25.99
N MET A 65 -11.48 -25.93 -25.19
CA MET A 65 -11.66 -27.30 -25.65
C MET A 65 -13.06 -27.51 -26.19
N VAL A 66 -13.15 -28.11 -27.37
CA VAL A 66 -14.42 -28.38 -28.04
C VAL A 66 -14.44 -29.82 -28.52
N SER A 67 -15.52 -30.54 -28.22
CA SER A 67 -15.77 -31.91 -28.68
C SER A 67 -16.35 -31.92 -30.10
N CYS A 68 -15.50 -31.72 -31.10
CA CYS A 68 -15.88 -31.78 -32.52
C CYS A 68 -14.84 -32.48 -33.39
N TYR A 69 -15.28 -33.01 -34.53
CA TYR A 69 -14.41 -33.58 -35.55
C TYR A 69 -14.78 -33.06 -36.94
N LEU A 70 -13.80 -33.07 -37.85
CA LEU A 70 -13.97 -32.70 -39.26
C LEU A 70 -14.03 -33.97 -40.10
N ASP A 71 -15.08 -34.14 -40.88
CA ASP A 71 -15.11 -35.17 -41.92
C ASP A 71 -14.33 -34.68 -43.15
N GLU A 72 -13.22 -35.33 -43.48
CA GLU A 72 -12.36 -34.94 -44.60
C GLU A 72 -12.99 -35.18 -45.98
N VAL A 73 -14.04 -36.02 -46.08
CA VAL A 73 -14.71 -36.32 -47.35
C VAL A 73 -15.74 -35.25 -47.70
N THR A 74 -16.54 -34.86 -46.72
CA THR A 74 -17.62 -33.87 -46.88
C THR A 74 -17.18 -32.46 -46.51
N CYS A 75 -16.02 -32.30 -45.87
CA CYS A 75 -15.51 -31.05 -45.34
C CYS A 75 -16.52 -30.32 -44.43
N SER A 76 -17.23 -31.08 -43.59
CA SER A 76 -18.15 -30.55 -42.57
C SER A 76 -17.74 -30.94 -41.15
N TRP A 77 -17.82 -29.96 -40.24
CA TRP A 77 -17.64 -30.18 -38.81
C TRP A 77 -18.88 -30.83 -38.18
N HIS A 78 -18.65 -31.83 -37.34
CA HIS A 78 -19.67 -32.54 -36.61
C HIS A 78 -19.37 -32.55 -35.12
N HIS A 79 -20.43 -32.62 -34.31
CA HIS A 79 -20.30 -32.86 -32.88
C HIS A 79 -19.73 -34.25 -32.64
N TYR A 80 -18.78 -34.35 -31.72
CA TYR A 80 -18.26 -35.63 -31.27
C TYR A 80 -19.27 -36.26 -30.29
N THR A 81 -19.89 -37.36 -30.69
CA THR A 81 -20.95 -38.02 -29.91
C THR A 81 -20.46 -39.24 -29.10
N GLY A 82 -19.16 -39.57 -29.18
CA GLY A 82 -18.47 -40.54 -28.32
C GLY A 82 -17.38 -41.36 -29.06
N ALA A 83 -16.79 -42.37 -28.41
CA ALA A 83 -15.57 -43.05 -28.90
C ALA A 83 -15.77 -43.84 -30.22
N PRO A 84 -14.75 -43.98 -31.10
CA PRO A 84 -14.83 -44.85 -32.26
C PRO A 84 -15.08 -46.30 -31.83
N SER A 85 -16.05 -46.97 -32.45
CA SER A 85 -16.27 -48.41 -32.33
C SER A 85 -15.05 -49.18 -32.83
N ALA A 86 -14.87 -50.44 -32.38
CA ALA A 86 -13.76 -51.30 -32.79
C ALA A 86 -13.62 -51.45 -34.33
N ASP A 87 -14.72 -51.22 -35.07
CA ASP A 87 -14.76 -51.26 -36.53
C ASP A 87 -14.37 -49.92 -37.20
N ASN A 88 -14.04 -48.87 -36.43
CA ASN A 88 -13.76 -47.49 -36.85
C ASN A 88 -14.84 -46.82 -37.72
N LYS A 89 -16.03 -47.42 -37.84
CA LYS A 89 -17.11 -46.97 -38.73
C LYS A 89 -18.29 -46.31 -38.01
N THR A 90 -18.44 -46.55 -36.71
CA THR A 90 -19.54 -46.02 -35.90
C THR A 90 -19.00 -45.41 -34.62
N LEU A 91 -19.62 -44.32 -34.15
CA LEU A 91 -19.31 -43.72 -32.86
C LEU A 91 -20.16 -44.40 -31.79
N THR A 92 -19.54 -44.91 -30.74
CA THR A 92 -20.22 -45.39 -29.54
C THR A 92 -20.66 -44.19 -28.69
N HIS A 93 -21.78 -44.28 -27.98
CA HIS A 93 -22.25 -43.21 -27.07
C HIS A 93 -21.45 -43.15 -25.74
N ILE A 94 -20.24 -43.70 -25.70
CA ILE A 94 -19.42 -43.74 -24.49
C ILE A 94 -18.64 -42.42 -24.40
N PRO A 95 -18.77 -41.66 -23.29
CA PRO A 95 -17.97 -40.46 -23.08
C PRO A 95 -16.49 -40.84 -22.97
N GLN A 96 -15.64 -40.07 -23.66
CA GLN A 96 -14.19 -40.16 -23.50
C GLN A 96 -13.74 -39.09 -22.52
N ASP A 97 -13.24 -39.53 -21.38
CA ASP A 97 -12.57 -38.66 -20.43
C ASP A 97 -11.12 -38.47 -20.90
N ILE A 98 -10.72 -37.22 -21.09
CA ILE A 98 -9.33 -36.88 -21.45
C ILE A 98 -8.74 -36.02 -20.34
N GLN A 99 -7.62 -36.47 -19.78
CA GLN A 99 -6.86 -35.73 -18.77
C GLN A 99 -5.77 -34.92 -19.47
N TYR A 100 -5.74 -33.62 -19.18
CA TYR A 100 -4.75 -32.69 -19.69
C TYR A 100 -4.12 -31.88 -18.56
N ASP A 101 -2.83 -31.62 -18.71
CA ASP A 101 -2.10 -30.64 -17.94
C ASP A 101 -1.57 -29.57 -18.90
N PHE A 102 -1.92 -28.31 -18.66
CA PHE A 102 -1.55 -27.19 -19.52
C PHE A 102 -0.47 -26.36 -18.86
N TRP A 103 0.66 -26.25 -19.53
CA TRP A 103 1.72 -25.33 -19.16
C TRP A 103 1.78 -24.16 -20.13
N LEU A 104 1.23 -23.01 -19.72
CA LEU A 104 1.24 -21.78 -20.49
C LEU A 104 2.41 -20.91 -20.06
N VAL A 105 3.24 -20.50 -21.02
CA VAL A 105 4.41 -19.66 -20.77
C VAL A 105 4.54 -18.55 -21.81
N ASN A 106 5.01 -17.38 -21.38
CA ASN A 106 5.32 -16.25 -22.23
C ASN A 106 6.77 -16.28 -22.70
N GLY A 107 6.98 -16.93 -23.85
CA GLY A 107 8.29 -17.05 -24.49
C GLY A 107 8.74 -18.50 -24.61
N SER A 108 9.87 -18.73 -25.28
CA SER A 108 10.40 -20.08 -25.48
C SER A 108 11.31 -20.51 -24.32
N PRO A 109 11.04 -21.66 -23.65
CA PRO A 109 11.92 -22.22 -22.62
C PRO A 109 13.31 -22.60 -23.14
N ASN A 110 13.44 -22.94 -24.42
CA ASN A 110 14.68 -23.47 -25.00
C ASN A 110 15.73 -22.40 -25.39
N ILE A 111 15.32 -21.15 -25.57
CA ILE A 111 16.12 -20.17 -26.36
C ILE A 111 16.84 -19.13 -25.49
N SER A 112 16.53 -18.96 -24.21
CA SER A 112 17.08 -17.82 -23.45
C SER A 112 17.40 -18.12 -21.99
N LEU A 113 18.68 -18.01 -21.66
CA LEU A 113 19.22 -17.96 -20.30
C LEU A 113 18.74 -16.73 -19.50
N TYR A 114 18.17 -15.72 -20.17
CA TYR A 114 17.61 -14.51 -19.57
C TYR A 114 16.10 -14.62 -19.28
N ASN A 115 15.43 -15.67 -19.76
CA ASN A 115 13.97 -15.77 -19.72
C ASN A 115 13.40 -16.43 -18.47
N THR A 116 14.20 -17.09 -17.63
CA THR A 116 13.67 -17.89 -16.50
C THR A 116 12.82 -17.05 -15.55
N LEU A 117 13.16 -15.77 -15.33
CA LEU A 117 12.42 -14.94 -14.38
C LEU A 117 11.16 -14.27 -14.96
N VAL A 118 10.88 -14.45 -16.25
CA VAL A 118 9.84 -13.69 -16.97
C VAL A 118 8.81 -14.62 -17.63
N TYR A 119 9.24 -15.79 -18.12
CA TYR A 119 8.40 -16.65 -18.96
C TYR A 119 7.23 -17.30 -18.23
N GLN A 120 7.33 -17.55 -16.92
CA GLN A 120 6.20 -18.06 -16.13
C GLN A 120 5.14 -16.98 -15.87
N PHE A 121 5.48 -15.70 -16.04
CA PHE A 121 4.56 -14.60 -15.79
C PHE A 121 3.73 -14.28 -17.04
N SER A 122 2.42 -14.11 -16.82
CA SER A 122 1.54 -13.43 -17.77
C SER A 122 2.05 -12.01 -18.07
N PHE A 123 1.74 -11.46 -19.25
CA PHE A 123 2.28 -10.15 -19.65
C PHE A 123 1.94 -9.06 -18.63
N ASP A 124 0.75 -9.07 -18.04
CA ASP A 124 0.29 -8.16 -16.99
C ASP A 124 1.02 -8.34 -15.66
N ARG A 125 1.61 -9.51 -15.38
CA ARG A 125 2.38 -9.80 -14.16
C ARG A 125 3.90 -9.73 -14.33
N GLN A 126 4.42 -9.60 -15.55
CA GLN A 126 5.87 -9.46 -15.76
C GLN A 126 6.45 -8.25 -15.01
N ASN A 127 7.69 -8.37 -14.52
CA ASN A 127 8.43 -7.38 -13.71
C ASN A 127 7.85 -7.11 -12.31
N THR A 128 6.83 -7.86 -11.89
CA THR A 128 6.30 -7.79 -10.52
C THR A 128 7.37 -8.15 -9.48
N LEU A 129 8.23 -9.14 -9.77
CA LEU A 129 9.35 -9.50 -8.91
C LEU A 129 10.33 -8.34 -8.72
N GLU A 130 10.66 -7.64 -9.80
CA GLU A 130 11.59 -6.49 -9.76
C GLU A 130 11.02 -5.34 -8.92
N LEU A 131 9.72 -5.06 -9.05
CA LEU A 131 9.02 -4.08 -8.22
C LEU A 131 9.07 -4.46 -6.74
N TYR A 132 8.72 -5.69 -6.38
CA TYR A 132 8.78 -6.13 -4.99
C TYR A 132 10.20 -6.08 -4.42
N LEU A 133 11.21 -6.49 -5.20
CA LEU A 133 12.62 -6.43 -4.78
C LEU A 133 13.10 -4.99 -4.55
N LEU A 134 12.68 -4.04 -5.40
CA LEU A 134 13.00 -2.62 -5.26
C LEU A 134 12.49 -2.08 -3.92
N PHE A 135 11.21 -2.29 -3.60
CA PHE A 135 10.64 -1.82 -2.34
C PHE A 135 11.22 -2.59 -1.16
N TRP A 136 11.41 -3.89 -1.27
CA TRP A 136 12.06 -4.68 -0.22
C TRP A 136 13.45 -4.14 0.14
N LEU A 137 14.25 -3.70 -0.86
CA LEU A 137 15.53 -3.04 -0.62
C LEU A 137 15.37 -1.73 0.17
N CYS A 138 14.38 -0.90 -0.16
CA CYS A 138 14.07 0.32 0.58
C CYS A 138 13.73 0.03 2.04
N TYR A 139 12.87 -0.96 2.30
CA TYR A 139 12.44 -1.32 3.65
C TYR A 139 13.54 -2.03 4.46
N ILE A 140 14.47 -2.74 3.81
CA ILE A 140 15.68 -3.28 4.45
C ILE A 140 16.52 -2.18 5.11
N ILE A 141 16.54 -0.98 4.52
CA ILE A 141 17.28 0.17 5.08
C ILE A 141 16.41 0.91 6.10
N LEU A 142 15.14 1.13 5.78
CA LEU A 142 14.22 1.91 6.60
C LEU A 142 13.94 1.26 7.96
N LEU A 143 13.76 -0.06 8.01
CA LEU A 143 13.39 -0.78 9.23
C LEU A 143 14.48 -0.72 10.32
N PRO A 144 15.78 -1.02 10.06
CA PRO A 144 16.84 -0.87 11.05
C PRO A 144 17.00 0.58 11.55
N VAL A 145 16.90 1.56 10.64
CA VAL A 145 16.94 3.00 10.97
C VAL A 145 15.81 3.35 11.94
N GLN A 146 14.60 2.85 11.69
CA GLN A 146 13.45 3.07 12.55
C GLN A 146 13.54 2.31 13.88
N ILE A 147 14.10 1.10 13.89
CA ILE A 147 14.37 0.35 15.13
C ILE A 147 15.36 1.12 16.03
N TYR A 148 16.39 1.73 15.44
CA TYR A 148 17.31 2.60 16.16
C TYR A 148 16.57 3.79 16.78
N ALA A 149 15.74 4.50 16.01
CA ALA A 149 14.96 5.65 16.50
C ALA A 149 14.06 5.29 17.70
N VAL A 150 13.35 4.16 17.64
CA VAL A 150 12.47 3.71 18.73
C VAL A 150 13.22 3.34 19.99
N ARG A 151 14.38 2.70 19.86
CA ARG A 151 15.20 2.35 21.04
C ARG A 151 15.68 3.58 21.80
N THR A 152 15.96 4.67 21.07
CA THR A 152 16.39 5.95 21.65
C THR A 152 15.24 6.68 22.36
N GLN A 153 14.09 6.90 21.71
CA GLN A 153 13.00 7.71 22.28
C GLN A 153 12.08 6.95 23.25
N ARG A 154 11.92 5.62 23.07
CA ARG A 154 10.97 4.73 23.79
C ARG A 154 9.50 5.20 23.83
N HIS A 155 9.08 6.03 22.89
CA HIS A 155 7.76 6.65 22.86
C HIS A 155 6.66 5.73 22.26
N PRO A 156 5.41 5.74 22.76
CA PRO A 156 4.35 4.85 22.28
C PRO A 156 3.98 5.06 20.79
N VAL A 157 3.98 6.31 20.30
CA VAL A 157 3.73 6.60 18.87
C VAL A 157 4.77 5.95 17.97
N THR A 158 6.04 6.04 18.35
CA THR A 158 7.13 5.50 17.51
C THR A 158 7.17 3.98 17.58
N LYS A 159 6.76 3.36 18.71
CA LYS A 159 6.50 1.92 18.79
C LYS A 159 5.36 1.48 17.85
N LEU A 160 4.24 2.21 17.83
CA LEU A 160 3.11 1.90 16.95
C LEU A 160 3.50 2.01 15.47
N PHE A 161 4.22 3.07 15.11
CA PHE A 161 4.77 3.24 13.76
C PHE A 161 5.72 2.11 13.37
N THR A 162 6.64 1.71 14.25
CA THR A 162 7.54 0.58 13.99
C THR A 162 6.81 -0.75 13.87
N CYS A 163 5.69 -0.93 14.59
CA CYS A 163 4.84 -2.09 14.40
C CYS A 163 4.24 -2.12 12.98
N SER A 164 3.70 -1.00 12.49
CA SER A 164 3.20 -0.92 11.09
C SER A 164 4.30 -1.18 10.06
N LEU A 165 5.48 -0.58 10.25
CA LEU A 165 6.61 -0.77 9.36
C LEU A 165 7.14 -2.21 9.36
N LEU A 166 7.12 -2.88 10.52
CA LEU A 166 7.51 -4.28 10.63
C LEU A 166 6.53 -5.20 9.90
N LEU A 167 5.22 -4.95 10.04
CA LEU A 167 4.19 -5.70 9.31
C LEU A 167 4.36 -5.53 7.80
N GLU A 168 4.56 -4.29 7.34
CA GLU A 168 4.84 -4.00 5.92
C GLU A 168 6.06 -4.79 5.40
N PHE A 169 7.15 -4.82 6.17
CA PHE A 169 8.35 -5.56 5.81
C PHE A 169 8.10 -7.07 5.73
N ILE A 170 7.33 -7.64 6.68
CA ILE A 170 6.96 -9.06 6.68
C ILE A 170 6.10 -9.38 5.45
N ALA A 171 5.10 -8.54 5.15
CA ALA A 171 4.26 -8.68 3.96
C ALA A 171 5.10 -8.69 2.67
N LEU A 172 6.02 -7.73 2.53
CA LEU A 172 6.95 -7.68 1.40
C LEU A 172 7.84 -8.93 1.30
N CYS A 173 8.34 -9.45 2.42
CA CYS A 173 9.13 -10.68 2.42
C CYS A 173 8.33 -11.88 1.90
N PHE A 174 7.06 -11.99 2.30
CA PHE A 174 6.16 -13.04 1.85
C PHE A 174 5.86 -12.91 0.35
N ASN A 175 5.57 -11.70 -0.13
CA ASN A 175 5.30 -11.44 -1.54
C ASN A 175 6.53 -11.63 -2.43
N VAL A 176 7.73 -11.23 -1.97
CA VAL A 176 9.00 -11.53 -2.67
C VAL A 176 9.23 -13.03 -2.75
N LEU A 177 9.05 -13.78 -1.65
CA LEU A 177 9.29 -15.22 -1.63
C LEU A 177 8.31 -15.97 -2.54
N HIS A 178 7.02 -15.62 -2.49
CA HIS A 178 6.01 -16.15 -3.40
C HIS A 178 6.39 -15.89 -4.87
N THR A 179 6.66 -14.63 -5.21
CA THR A 179 6.91 -14.21 -6.59
C THR A 179 8.23 -14.78 -7.13
N ALA A 180 9.27 -14.89 -6.28
CA ALA A 180 10.52 -15.52 -6.66
C ALA A 180 10.36 -17.02 -6.90
N LYS A 181 9.54 -17.71 -6.10
CA LYS A 181 9.22 -19.13 -6.33
C LYS A 181 8.43 -19.28 -7.63
N PHE A 182 7.40 -18.46 -7.83
CA PHE A 182 6.55 -18.45 -9.02
C PHE A 182 7.38 -18.22 -10.30
N ALA A 183 8.40 -17.36 -10.25
CA ALA A 183 9.31 -17.15 -11.36
C ALA A 183 10.03 -18.45 -11.80
N ILE A 184 10.31 -19.35 -10.86
CA ILE A 184 11.05 -20.59 -11.13
C ILE A 184 10.12 -21.69 -11.62
N ASP A 185 8.96 -21.88 -10.99
CA ASP A 185 8.09 -23.04 -11.21
C ASP A 185 6.72 -22.75 -11.85
N GLY A 186 6.28 -21.49 -11.88
CA GLY A 186 4.95 -21.08 -12.34
C GLY A 186 3.80 -21.34 -11.38
N ILE A 187 4.07 -21.81 -10.15
CA ILE A 187 3.04 -22.13 -9.13
C ILE A 187 3.19 -21.19 -7.92
N GLY A 188 4.43 -20.97 -7.46
CA GLY A 188 4.68 -20.16 -6.27
C GLY A 188 4.12 -20.76 -4.97
N PHE A 189 3.92 -19.91 -3.97
CA PHE A 189 3.31 -20.28 -2.69
C PHE A 189 2.01 -19.50 -2.48
N GLU A 190 0.88 -20.02 -2.92
CA GLU A 190 -0.41 -19.30 -2.88
C GLU A 190 -0.79 -18.85 -1.47
N GLY A 191 -0.68 -19.75 -0.48
CA GLY A 191 -0.98 -19.41 0.92
C GLY A 191 -0.08 -18.30 1.49
N LEU A 192 1.16 -18.19 0.99
CA LEU A 192 2.08 -17.14 1.41
C LEU A 192 1.74 -15.79 0.77
N ALA A 193 1.27 -15.78 -0.48
CA ALA A 193 0.77 -14.56 -1.12
C ALA A 193 -0.45 -14.02 -0.37
N VAL A 194 -1.44 -14.89 -0.08
CA VAL A 194 -2.63 -14.49 0.68
C VAL A 194 -2.26 -13.96 2.07
N ALA A 195 -1.33 -14.61 2.76
CA ALA A 195 -0.84 -14.13 4.06
C ALA A 195 -0.11 -12.78 3.92
N GLY A 196 0.70 -12.61 2.88
CA GLY A 196 1.40 -11.36 2.57
C GLY A 196 0.42 -10.20 2.39
N ASP A 197 -0.61 -10.40 1.56
CA ASP A 197 -1.61 -9.37 1.26
C ASP A 197 -2.47 -9.00 2.48
N ILE A 198 -2.84 -9.98 3.32
CA ILE A 198 -3.55 -9.70 4.58
C ILE A 198 -2.67 -8.88 5.55
N ILE A 199 -1.38 -9.21 5.65
CA ILE A 199 -0.44 -8.48 6.51
C ILE A 199 -0.19 -7.06 5.98
N ASP A 200 -0.14 -6.86 4.65
CA ASP A 200 -0.07 -5.54 4.00
C ASP A 200 -1.31 -4.69 4.32
N ILE A 201 -2.52 -5.26 4.21
CA ILE A 201 -3.76 -4.58 4.62
C ILE A 201 -3.71 -4.20 6.11
N MET A 202 -3.25 -5.11 6.97
CA MET A 202 -3.11 -4.83 8.41
C MET A 202 -2.08 -3.73 8.68
N SER A 203 -0.96 -3.72 7.96
CA SER A 203 0.07 -2.67 8.01
C SER A 203 -0.52 -1.29 7.67
N ARG A 204 -1.20 -1.17 6.53
CA ARG A 204 -1.80 0.09 6.05
C ARG A 204 -2.90 0.60 6.96
N THR A 205 -3.73 -0.29 7.50
CA THR A 205 -4.78 0.09 8.46
C THR A 205 -4.18 0.56 9.79
N LEU A 206 -3.09 -0.07 10.26
CA LEU A 206 -2.37 0.37 11.46
C LEU A 206 -1.68 1.73 11.24
N PHE A 207 -1.11 1.96 10.05
CA PHE A 207 -0.57 3.26 9.67
C PHE A 207 -1.67 4.33 9.64
N MET A 208 -2.86 4.02 9.10
CA MET A 208 -4.01 4.93 9.13
C MET A 208 -4.46 5.26 10.57
N LEU A 209 -4.46 4.28 11.47
CA LEU A 209 -4.72 4.51 12.90
C LEU A 209 -3.69 5.49 13.50
N LEU A 210 -2.40 5.29 13.22
CA LEU A 210 -1.34 6.20 13.66
C LEU A 210 -1.63 7.65 13.18
N LEU A 211 -2.02 7.83 11.91
CA LEU A 211 -2.36 9.16 11.38
C LEU A 211 -3.53 9.81 12.13
N LEU A 212 -4.59 9.06 12.41
CA LEU A 212 -5.75 9.56 13.16
C LEU A 212 -5.38 9.92 14.61
N LEU A 213 -4.58 9.08 15.27
CA LEU A 213 -4.12 9.34 16.63
C LEU A 213 -3.28 10.63 16.71
N LEU A 214 -2.35 10.80 15.77
CA LEU A 214 -1.54 12.02 15.67
C LEU A 214 -2.39 13.26 15.33
N ALA A 215 -3.39 13.14 14.44
CA ALA A 215 -4.30 14.23 14.11
C ALA A 215 -5.15 14.69 15.31
N LYS A 216 -5.56 13.75 16.18
CA LYS A 216 -6.23 14.07 17.45
C LYS A 216 -5.29 14.62 18.53
N GLY A 217 -3.99 14.70 18.24
CA GLY A 217 -2.97 15.19 19.16
C GLY A 217 -2.50 14.18 20.21
N TRP A 218 -2.82 12.89 20.05
CA TRP A 218 -2.37 11.86 20.98
C TRP A 218 -0.84 11.81 21.04
N ALA A 219 -0.31 11.97 22.25
CA ALA A 219 1.11 11.99 22.58
C ALA A 219 1.93 13.17 21.97
N VAL A 220 1.26 14.12 21.29
CA VAL A 220 1.83 15.40 20.82
C VAL A 220 1.33 16.57 21.69
N THR A 221 0.02 16.63 21.93
CA THR A 221 -0.65 17.71 22.66
C THR A 221 -1.41 17.22 23.88
N ARG A 222 -1.82 15.94 23.91
CA ARG A 222 -2.55 15.32 25.03
C ARG A 222 -2.04 13.91 25.33
N LEU A 223 -1.87 13.59 26.61
CA LEU A 223 -1.54 12.23 27.09
C LEU A 223 -2.78 11.32 27.07
N GLU A 224 -3.97 11.89 27.28
CA GLU A 224 -5.24 11.18 27.25
C GLU A 224 -6.03 11.43 25.97
N LEU A 225 -6.41 10.33 25.32
CA LEU A 225 -7.20 10.33 24.10
C LEU A 225 -8.69 10.36 24.46
N THR A 226 -9.39 11.43 24.07
CA THR A 226 -10.85 11.54 24.21
C THR A 226 -11.54 10.54 23.28
N TYR A 227 -12.48 9.75 23.80
CA TYR A 227 -13.22 8.70 23.07
C TYR A 227 -12.33 7.61 22.42
N LYS A 228 -11.36 7.07 23.18
CA LYS A 228 -10.54 5.89 22.77
C LYS A 228 -11.34 4.76 22.09
N PRO A 229 -12.46 4.25 22.66
CA PRO A 229 -13.16 3.11 22.07
C PRO A 229 -13.74 3.41 20.68
N LEU A 230 -14.06 4.68 20.39
CA LEU A 230 -14.57 5.07 19.07
C LEU A 230 -13.47 4.96 18.01
N VAL A 231 -12.28 5.53 18.26
CA VAL A 231 -11.16 5.50 17.29
C VAL A 231 -10.72 4.06 17.00
N PHE A 232 -10.51 3.25 18.05
CA PHE A 232 -10.15 1.84 17.88
C PHE A 232 -11.29 1.02 17.27
N GLY A 233 -12.56 1.32 17.59
CA GLY A 233 -13.72 0.67 17.01
C GLY A 233 -13.86 0.94 15.51
N VAL A 234 -13.69 2.18 15.07
CA VAL A 234 -13.73 2.53 13.64
C VAL A 234 -12.53 1.94 12.91
N TRP A 235 -11.33 1.98 13.49
CA TRP A 235 -10.16 1.32 12.91
C TRP A 235 -10.37 -0.19 12.72
N LEU A 236 -10.88 -0.87 13.76
CA LEU A 236 -11.13 -2.30 13.70
C LEU A 236 -12.21 -2.63 12.65
N ALA A 237 -13.31 -1.87 12.61
CA ALA A 237 -14.35 -2.03 11.62
C ALA A 237 -13.82 -1.79 10.19
N TYR A 238 -13.02 -0.74 10.00
CA TYR A 238 -12.37 -0.45 8.72
C TYR A 238 -11.44 -1.60 8.29
N GLY A 239 -10.61 -2.12 9.20
CA GLY A 239 -9.74 -3.26 8.93
C GLY A 239 -10.51 -4.53 8.56
N ILE A 240 -11.57 -4.86 9.31
CA ILE A 240 -12.44 -6.01 9.01
C ILE A 240 -13.08 -5.87 7.63
N VAL A 241 -13.63 -4.70 7.31
CA VAL A 241 -14.25 -4.45 5.99
C VAL A 241 -13.22 -4.63 4.88
N ASN A 242 -11.99 -4.10 5.01
CA ASN A 242 -10.96 -4.29 3.99
C ASN A 242 -10.57 -5.76 3.81
N ILE A 243 -10.44 -6.53 4.90
CA ILE A 243 -10.14 -7.98 4.82
C ILE A 243 -11.30 -8.74 4.16
N LEU A 244 -12.55 -8.44 4.53
CA LEU A 244 -13.73 -9.09 3.93
C LEU A 244 -13.85 -8.79 2.45
N LEU A 245 -13.58 -7.54 2.03
CA LEU A 245 -13.62 -7.17 0.61
C LEU A 245 -12.47 -7.80 -0.18
N TYR A 246 -11.28 -7.93 0.42
CA TYR A 246 -10.18 -8.68 -0.18
C TYR A 246 -10.55 -10.16 -0.39
N VAL A 247 -11.14 -10.81 0.62
CA VAL A 247 -11.61 -12.20 0.51
C VAL A 247 -12.68 -12.32 -0.57
N TRP A 248 -13.68 -11.43 -0.57
CA TRP A 248 -14.72 -11.40 -1.60
C TRP A 248 -14.13 -11.25 -3.01
N ASN A 249 -13.17 -10.34 -3.19
CA ASN A 249 -12.51 -10.12 -4.47
C ASN A 249 -11.74 -11.36 -4.92
N THR A 250 -11.16 -12.11 -3.98
CA THR A 250 -10.41 -13.34 -4.28
C THR A 250 -11.34 -14.52 -4.61
N THR A 251 -12.54 -14.56 -4.04
CA THR A 251 -13.45 -15.72 -4.18
C THR A 251 -14.52 -15.55 -5.25
N GLU A 252 -15.01 -14.34 -5.50
CA GLU A 252 -16.19 -14.09 -6.35
C GLU A 252 -15.84 -13.45 -7.70
N VAL A 253 -14.66 -12.82 -7.85
CA VAL A 253 -14.23 -12.27 -9.14
C VAL A 253 -13.54 -13.37 -9.92
N ASP A 254 -14.21 -13.85 -10.97
CA ASP A 254 -13.65 -14.84 -11.88
C ASP A 254 -12.38 -14.30 -12.56
N ILE A 255 -11.32 -15.11 -12.55
CA ILE A 255 -10.00 -14.80 -13.14
C ILE A 255 -10.10 -14.44 -14.64
N ILE A 256 -11.19 -14.85 -15.29
CA ILE A 256 -11.46 -14.64 -16.73
C ILE A 256 -12.00 -13.22 -17.00
N GLU A 257 -12.69 -12.61 -16.03
CA GLU A 257 -13.16 -11.23 -16.16
C GLU A 257 -12.02 -10.28 -15.80
N GLU A 258 -11.49 -9.57 -16.80
CA GLU A 258 -10.44 -8.53 -16.64
C GLU A 258 -11.00 -7.25 -15.97
N ILE A 259 -11.75 -7.42 -14.88
CA ILE A 259 -12.34 -6.35 -14.11
C ILE A 259 -11.42 -6.09 -12.92
N ASP A 260 -10.87 -4.90 -12.85
CA ASP A 260 -10.06 -4.53 -11.70
C ASP A 260 -10.90 -4.30 -10.45
N GLU A 261 -10.25 -4.44 -9.29
CA GLU A 261 -10.85 -4.20 -7.98
C GLU A 261 -11.60 -2.87 -7.90
N TYR A 262 -11.08 -1.79 -8.52
CA TYR A 262 -11.70 -0.46 -8.49
C TYR A 262 -12.83 -0.25 -9.52
N GLN A 263 -13.08 -1.21 -10.40
CA GLN A 263 -14.27 -1.21 -11.26
C GLN A 263 -15.47 -1.90 -10.61
N THR A 264 -15.24 -2.70 -9.57
CA THR A 264 -16.28 -3.43 -8.84
C THR A 264 -16.88 -2.58 -7.72
N TRP A 265 -18.08 -2.93 -7.27
CA TRP A 265 -18.76 -2.22 -6.18
C TRP A 265 -17.92 -2.20 -4.87
N PRO A 266 -17.16 -3.25 -4.50
CA PRO A 266 -16.28 -3.22 -3.32
C PRO A 266 -15.17 -2.20 -3.41
N GLY A 267 -14.54 -2.03 -4.57
CA GLY A 267 -13.51 -1.02 -4.75
C GLY A 267 -14.03 0.39 -4.50
N TRP A 268 -15.24 0.70 -4.98
CA TRP A 268 -15.91 1.97 -4.68
C TRP A 268 -16.27 2.14 -3.20
N LEU A 269 -16.62 1.04 -2.51
CA LEU A 269 -16.85 1.07 -1.06
C LEU A 269 -15.56 1.39 -0.29
N VAL A 270 -14.43 0.71 -0.59
CA VAL A 270 -13.12 0.99 0.02
C VAL A 270 -12.73 2.45 -0.21
N LEU A 271 -12.94 2.94 -1.44
CA LEU A 271 -12.64 4.31 -1.80
C LEU A 271 -13.47 5.32 -1.00
N THR A 272 -14.78 5.07 -0.88
CA THR A 272 -15.70 5.94 -0.13
C THR A 272 -15.34 5.97 1.35
N LEU A 273 -15.02 4.81 1.94
CA LEU A 273 -14.56 4.72 3.33
C LEU A 273 -13.25 5.49 3.54
N ARG A 274 -12.30 5.39 2.62
CA ARG A 274 -11.03 6.13 2.68
C ARG A 274 -11.25 7.65 2.63
N VAL A 275 -12.16 8.12 1.77
CA VAL A 275 -12.55 9.55 1.72
C VAL A 275 -13.24 9.99 3.01
N ALA A 276 -14.13 9.16 3.58
CA ALA A 276 -14.78 9.46 4.85
C ALA A 276 -13.76 9.60 6.01
N ILE A 277 -12.79 8.69 6.10
CA ILE A 277 -11.70 8.75 7.08
C ILE A 277 -10.80 9.97 6.83
N MET A 278 -10.52 10.31 5.57
CA MET A 278 -9.76 11.51 5.22
C MET A 278 -10.47 12.78 5.68
N VAL A 279 -11.78 12.91 5.46
CA VAL A 279 -12.57 14.06 5.94
C VAL A 279 -12.51 14.13 7.46
N TRP A 280 -12.66 13.00 8.15
CA TRP A 280 -12.54 12.95 9.60
C TRP A 280 -11.14 13.36 10.07
N PHE A 281 -10.08 12.85 9.44
CA PHE A 281 -8.69 13.22 9.72
C PHE A 281 -8.47 14.74 9.59
N ILE A 282 -8.98 15.38 8.53
CA ILE A 282 -8.86 16.82 8.32
C ILE A 282 -9.59 17.60 9.43
N LEU A 283 -10.78 17.16 9.84
CA LEU A 283 -11.54 17.81 10.91
C LEU A 283 -10.81 17.73 12.26
N GLU A 284 -10.26 16.57 12.60
CA GLU A 284 -9.49 16.38 13.83
C GLU A 284 -8.19 17.18 13.81
N LEU A 285 -7.45 17.14 12.69
CA LEU A 285 -6.23 17.91 12.52
C LEU A 285 -6.52 19.41 12.66
N ARG A 286 -7.58 19.91 12.01
CA ARG A 286 -8.00 21.31 12.11
C ARG A 286 -8.34 21.69 13.55
N ASN A 287 -9.10 20.85 14.25
CA ASN A 287 -9.43 21.10 15.65
C ASN A 287 -8.15 21.19 16.50
N THR A 288 -7.22 20.24 16.36
CA THR A 288 -5.94 20.25 17.08
C THR A 288 -5.12 21.50 16.77
N MET A 289 -5.04 21.91 15.50
CA MET A 289 -4.32 23.14 15.10
C MET A 289 -4.94 24.42 15.66
N ILE A 290 -6.27 24.49 15.86
CA ILE A 290 -6.94 25.66 16.43
C ILE A 290 -6.63 25.81 17.93
N TYR A 291 -6.50 24.70 18.66
CA TYR A 291 -6.20 24.73 20.09
C TYR A 291 -4.70 24.92 20.40
N GLU A 292 -3.82 24.53 19.48
CA GLU A 292 -2.38 24.62 19.68
C GLU A 292 -1.85 26.03 19.37
N HIS A 293 -1.31 26.71 20.39
CA HIS A 293 -0.77 28.07 20.26
C HIS A 293 0.73 28.09 19.98
N ASN A 294 1.44 26.96 20.12
CA ASN A 294 2.86 26.87 19.88
C ASN A 294 3.17 26.76 18.37
N ILE A 295 3.79 27.79 17.80
CA ILE A 295 4.15 27.88 16.38
C ILE A 295 5.01 26.68 15.91
N THR A 296 5.89 26.17 16.77
CA THR A 296 6.79 25.06 16.44
C THR A 296 6.03 23.74 16.28
N LYS A 297 5.06 23.47 17.17
CA LYS A 297 4.15 22.30 17.06
C LYS A 297 3.17 22.46 15.91
N LEU A 298 2.69 23.67 15.65
CA LEU A 298 1.81 23.97 14.53
C LEU A 298 2.50 23.72 13.18
N ASN A 299 3.75 24.15 13.01
CA ASN A 299 4.54 23.86 11.81
C ASN A 299 4.74 22.36 11.60
N PHE A 300 4.99 21.61 12.67
CA PHE A 300 5.04 20.14 12.61
C PHE A 300 3.71 19.54 12.14
N LEU A 301 2.58 19.95 12.74
CA LEU A 301 1.24 19.48 12.38
C LEU A 301 0.86 19.84 10.94
N LEU A 302 1.30 21.00 10.45
CA LEU A 302 1.09 21.42 9.06
C LEU A 302 1.83 20.48 8.08
N HIS A 303 3.11 20.21 8.32
CA HIS A 303 3.89 19.31 7.47
C HIS A 303 3.39 17.87 7.53
N PHE A 304 3.05 17.40 8.73
CA PHE A 304 2.42 16.10 8.96
C PHE A 304 1.08 15.99 8.21
N GLY A 305 0.23 17.00 8.34
CA GLY A 305 -1.07 17.07 7.67
C GLY A 305 -0.96 17.07 6.16
N ALA A 306 -0.05 17.89 5.61
CA ALA A 306 0.20 17.95 4.17
C ALA A 306 0.70 16.62 3.61
N SER A 307 1.67 15.99 4.27
CA SER A 307 2.18 14.67 3.84
C SER A 307 1.11 13.58 3.94
N SER A 308 0.33 13.57 5.02
CA SER A 308 -0.73 12.58 5.24
C SER A 308 -1.86 12.74 4.23
N LEU A 309 -2.20 13.97 3.86
CA LEU A 309 -3.25 14.25 2.87
C LEU A 309 -2.87 13.72 1.49
N VAL A 310 -1.60 13.86 1.07
CA VAL A 310 -1.10 13.24 -0.18
C VAL A 310 -1.31 11.72 -0.15
N TRP A 311 -1.02 11.08 0.99
CA TRP A 311 -1.24 9.64 1.17
C TRP A 311 -2.74 9.25 1.16
N PHE A 312 -3.65 10.08 1.67
CA PHE A 312 -5.08 9.79 1.57
C PHE A 312 -5.60 9.93 0.14
N VAL A 313 -5.15 10.97 -0.57
CA VAL A 313 -5.70 11.39 -1.87
C VAL A 313 -5.17 10.58 -3.04
N TYR A 314 -3.96 9.98 -2.96
CA TYR A 314 -3.42 9.24 -4.11
C TYR A 314 -4.33 8.10 -4.57
N LEU A 315 -4.94 7.35 -3.64
CA LEU A 315 -5.74 6.18 -4.01
C LEU A 315 -6.99 6.56 -4.82
N PRO A 316 -7.83 7.53 -4.41
CA PRO A 316 -8.90 8.07 -5.25
C PRO A 316 -8.47 8.51 -6.65
N ILE A 317 -7.38 9.27 -6.74
CA ILE A 317 -6.90 9.79 -8.02
C ILE A 317 -6.47 8.64 -8.93
N ILE A 318 -5.73 7.68 -8.38
CA ILE A 318 -5.20 6.55 -9.12
C ILE A 318 -6.31 5.59 -9.54
N ALA A 319 -7.34 5.38 -8.72
CA ALA A 319 -8.51 4.60 -9.10
C ALA A 319 -9.19 5.18 -10.34
N LEU A 320 -9.35 6.51 -10.43
CA LEU A 320 -9.93 7.18 -11.59
C LEU A 320 -9.03 7.09 -12.84
N ILE A 321 -7.71 7.25 -12.67
CA ILE A 321 -6.75 7.12 -13.77
C ILE A 321 -6.72 5.68 -14.29
N ALA A 322 -6.80 4.70 -13.40
CA ALA A 322 -6.75 3.28 -13.75
C ALA A 322 -7.93 2.85 -14.64
N LEU A 323 -9.08 3.55 -14.59
CA LEU A 323 -10.20 3.30 -15.52
C LEU A 323 -9.85 3.53 -16.99
N GLN A 324 -8.81 4.32 -17.28
CA GLN A 324 -8.36 4.64 -18.64
C GLN A 324 -7.18 3.78 -19.10
N ILE A 325 -6.60 2.98 -18.21
CA ILE A 325 -5.43 2.14 -18.51
C ILE A 325 -5.92 0.76 -18.95
N SER A 326 -5.35 0.26 -20.05
CA SER A 326 -5.66 -1.09 -20.54
C SER A 326 -5.32 -2.16 -19.49
N PRO A 327 -6.10 -3.25 -19.38
CA PRO A 327 -5.88 -4.31 -18.39
C PRO A 327 -4.44 -4.86 -18.38
N LEU A 328 -3.83 -4.98 -19.57
CA LEU A 328 -2.44 -5.44 -19.76
C LEU A 328 -1.37 -4.69 -18.95
N TRP A 329 -1.60 -3.41 -18.63
CA TRP A 329 -0.64 -2.57 -17.91
C TRP A 329 -1.15 -2.14 -16.54
N ARG A 330 -2.45 -2.29 -16.30
CA ARG A 330 -3.12 -1.70 -15.15
C ARG A 330 -2.66 -2.29 -13.83
N PHE A 331 -2.50 -3.62 -13.76
CA PHE A 331 -2.01 -4.28 -12.55
C PHE A 331 -0.65 -3.73 -12.09
N LYS A 332 0.35 -3.69 -13.00
CA LYS A 332 1.70 -3.18 -12.68
C LYS A 332 1.68 -1.71 -12.29
N PHE A 333 0.86 -0.91 -12.98
CA PHE A 333 0.71 0.51 -12.68
C PHE A 333 0.15 0.72 -11.27
N LEU A 334 -0.94 0.04 -10.93
CA LEU A 334 -1.55 0.11 -9.59
C LEU A 334 -0.58 -0.36 -8.51
N LEU A 335 0.08 -1.50 -8.72
CA LEU A 335 1.05 -2.05 -7.80
C LEU A 335 2.21 -1.08 -7.56
N GLY A 336 2.83 -0.58 -8.64
CA GLY A 336 3.97 0.33 -8.57
C GLY A 336 3.64 1.65 -7.86
N ILE A 337 2.50 2.27 -8.18
CA ILE A 337 2.11 3.53 -7.54
C ILE A 337 1.72 3.33 -6.07
N THR A 338 1.03 2.24 -5.74
CA THR A 338 0.61 1.96 -4.35
C THR A 338 1.84 1.80 -3.45
N TYR A 339 2.78 0.91 -3.81
CA TYR A 339 4.01 0.73 -3.05
C TYR A 339 4.90 1.98 -3.02
N SER A 340 4.92 2.78 -4.11
CA SER A 340 5.65 4.05 -4.12
C SER A 340 5.06 5.07 -3.14
N ALA A 341 3.74 5.22 -3.14
CA ALA A 341 3.04 6.15 -2.26
C ALA A 341 3.16 5.74 -0.78
N ASP A 342 3.05 4.44 -0.51
CA ASP A 342 3.20 3.90 0.84
C ASP A 342 4.64 4.03 1.32
N CYS A 343 5.63 3.62 0.51
CA CYS A 343 7.05 3.78 0.85
C CYS A 343 7.40 5.25 1.12
N LEU A 344 6.87 6.18 0.31
CA LEU A 344 7.08 7.62 0.52
C LEU A 344 6.45 8.09 1.84
N ALA A 345 5.23 7.65 2.16
CA ALA A 345 4.57 8.00 3.42
C ALA A 345 5.34 7.44 4.64
N TYR A 346 5.83 6.21 4.57
CA TYR A 346 6.69 5.62 5.60
C TYR A 346 8.01 6.37 5.75
N CYS A 347 8.68 6.73 4.66
CA CYS A 347 9.92 7.53 4.69
C CYS A 347 9.71 8.91 5.31
N VAL A 348 8.64 9.61 4.91
CA VAL A 348 8.32 10.93 5.48
C VAL A 348 7.94 10.82 6.95
N MET A 349 7.17 9.79 7.34
CA MET A 349 6.83 9.57 8.74
C MET A 349 8.06 9.26 9.59
N ALA A 350 8.96 8.41 9.11
CA ALA A 350 10.23 8.12 9.79
C ALA A 350 11.09 9.39 9.96
N HIS A 351 11.08 10.29 8.96
CA HIS A 351 11.77 11.57 9.04
C HIS A 351 11.11 12.53 10.07
N LEU A 352 9.77 12.61 10.08
CA LEU A 352 9.03 13.46 11.00
C LEU A 352 9.15 13.00 12.45
N LEU A 353 9.17 11.68 12.68
CA LEU A 353 9.30 11.05 13.99
C LEU A 353 10.75 10.78 14.40
N TRP A 354 11.74 11.35 13.72
CA TRP A 354 13.15 11.14 14.05
C TRP A 354 13.54 11.75 15.41
N PRO A 355 14.41 11.12 16.24
CA PRO A 355 14.73 11.54 17.62
C PRO A 355 15.04 13.03 17.78
N THR A 356 15.93 13.56 16.95
CA THR A 356 16.37 14.97 17.10
C THR A 356 15.27 16.00 16.86
N ARG A 357 14.20 15.62 16.15
CA ARG A 357 13.05 16.48 15.85
C ARG A 357 11.90 16.19 16.80
N SER A 358 11.59 14.92 17.02
CA SER A 358 10.47 14.47 17.84
C SER A 358 10.55 14.97 19.29
N GLU A 359 11.76 15.11 19.84
CA GLU A 359 11.94 15.59 21.23
C GLU A 359 11.40 17.02 21.43
N GLN A 360 11.31 17.81 20.35
CA GLN A 360 10.77 19.18 20.40
C GLN A 360 9.24 19.23 20.31
N TYR A 361 8.61 18.16 19.81
CA TYR A 361 7.19 18.15 19.45
C TYR A 361 6.36 17.17 20.29
N LEU A 362 6.94 16.03 20.66
CA LEU A 362 6.30 15.00 21.47
C LEU A 362 6.48 15.32 22.95
N LEU A 363 5.42 15.08 23.72
CA LEU A 363 5.51 15.10 25.17
C LEU A 363 6.28 13.85 25.60
N LEU A 364 7.61 13.95 25.66
CA LEU A 364 8.43 12.93 26.27
C LEU A 364 8.02 12.86 27.74
N THR A 365 7.42 11.74 28.16
CA THR A 365 7.35 11.41 29.57
C THR A 365 8.79 11.23 30.05
N SER A 366 9.44 12.32 30.48
CA SER A 366 10.48 12.19 31.47
C SER A 366 9.80 11.67 32.73
N SER A 367 10.39 10.65 33.33
CA SER A 367 10.06 10.17 34.67
C SER A 367 10.02 11.27 35.74
N ASP A 368 10.49 12.48 35.41
CA ASP A 368 10.49 13.65 36.27
C ASP A 368 9.18 14.44 36.22
N PHE A 369 8.31 14.25 35.20
CA PHE A 369 7.03 14.94 35.14
C PHE A 369 6.01 14.37 36.14
N THR A 370 6.03 13.07 36.42
CA THR A 370 5.19 12.50 37.48
C THR A 370 5.63 12.96 38.87
N ALA A 371 6.94 13.15 39.09
CA ALA A 371 7.45 13.71 40.34
C ALA A 371 7.10 15.21 40.50
N ASN A 372 7.20 15.99 39.43
CA ASN A 372 6.82 17.41 39.47
C ASN A 372 5.31 17.64 39.53
N VAL A 373 4.48 16.74 38.98
CA VAL A 373 3.01 16.83 39.08
C VAL A 373 2.53 16.39 40.46
N GLU A 374 3.14 15.36 41.07
CA GLU A 374 2.89 15.02 42.49
C GLU A 374 3.33 16.16 43.41
N GLU A 375 4.47 16.83 43.17
CA GLU A 375 4.86 18.02 43.94
C GLU A 375 3.89 19.19 43.73
N LEU A 376 3.40 19.44 42.51
CA LEU A 376 2.46 20.53 42.23
C LEU A 376 1.08 20.29 42.84
N ASP A 377 0.58 19.05 42.82
CA ASP A 377 -0.69 18.68 43.47
C ASP A 377 -0.56 18.72 45.00
N GLU A 378 0.60 18.37 45.57
CA GLU A 378 0.87 18.48 47.02
C GLU A 378 1.01 19.94 47.49
N PHE A 379 1.45 20.85 46.62
CA PHE A 379 1.45 22.30 46.91
C PHE A 379 0.04 22.90 46.90
N ASP A 380 -0.87 22.40 46.06
CA ASP A 380 -2.26 22.88 45.94
C ASP A 380 -3.17 22.34 47.07
N GLU A 381 -2.81 21.21 47.68
CA GLU A 381 -3.50 20.66 48.87
C GLU A 381 -3.03 21.27 50.21
N SER A 382 -1.99 22.12 50.21
CA SER A 382 -1.54 22.79 51.43
C SER A 382 -2.52 23.90 51.84
N PRO A 383 -3.08 23.89 53.07
CA PRO A 383 -4.04 24.90 53.49
C PRO A 383 -3.31 26.24 53.59
N HIS A 384 -3.77 27.22 52.81
CA HIS A 384 -3.25 28.58 52.84
C HIS A 384 -3.43 29.16 54.26
N VAL A 385 -2.35 29.19 55.05
CA VAL A 385 -2.34 29.89 56.34
C VAL A 385 -2.25 31.38 56.03
N VAL A 386 -3.41 32.03 55.95
CA VAL A 386 -3.51 33.49 55.95
C VAL A 386 -3.28 33.97 57.38
N HIS A 387 -2.06 34.38 57.69
CA HIS A 387 -1.78 35.26 58.82
C HIS A 387 -1.03 36.49 58.33
N SER A 388 -1.73 37.62 58.23
CA SER A 388 -1.13 38.95 58.21
C SER A 388 -1.95 39.87 59.10
N ASP A 389 -1.85 39.66 60.41
CA ASP A 389 -2.09 40.70 61.41
C ASP A 389 -0.72 41.20 61.86
N THR A 390 -0.18 42.21 61.17
CA THR A 390 0.98 42.96 61.65
C THR A 390 0.50 44.09 62.53
N ILE A 391 0.46 43.85 63.84
CA ILE A 391 0.26 44.89 64.87
C ILE A 391 1.63 45.55 65.17
N ALA A 392 1.67 46.85 64.88
CA ALA A 392 2.32 47.94 65.59
C ALA A 392 3.64 47.70 66.34
N LEU A 393 4.69 48.38 65.89
CA LEU A 393 5.67 48.99 66.77
C LEU A 393 6.08 50.37 66.22
N THR A 394 6.19 51.36 67.11
CA THR A 394 6.54 52.79 66.91
C THR A 394 5.36 53.67 66.44
N THR A 395 4.97 54.78 67.07
CA THR A 395 5.50 55.57 68.20
C THR A 395 4.37 56.55 68.57
N ALA A 396 4.07 56.71 69.85
CA ALA A 396 3.27 57.82 70.35
C ALA A 396 4.20 58.87 70.98
N GLU A 397 3.82 60.14 70.78
CA GLU A 397 4.18 61.38 71.47
C GLU A 397 4.99 62.45 70.72
N SER A 398 4.45 63.67 70.85
CA SER A 398 4.93 65.03 70.54
C SER A 398 4.81 65.50 69.08
N ILE A 399 3.88 66.38 68.67
CA ILE A 399 3.50 67.76 69.07
C ILE A 399 4.34 68.85 68.34
N ASN A 400 3.60 69.77 67.68
CA ASN A 400 3.94 71.09 67.09
C ASN A 400 4.70 71.09 65.74
N ALA A 401 4.19 71.70 64.66
CA ALA A 401 3.71 73.07 64.42
C ALA A 401 4.84 74.11 64.28
N ASP A 402 4.79 74.79 63.14
CA ASP A 402 5.39 76.07 62.76
C ASP A 402 6.78 76.14 62.10
N ASP A 403 6.77 76.99 61.06
CA ASP A 403 7.79 77.87 60.49
C ASP A 403 8.40 77.60 59.11
N GLU A 404 8.26 78.67 58.32
CA GLU A 404 8.78 79.01 57.00
C GLU A 404 10.31 78.98 56.96
N ASP A 405 10.90 78.70 55.79
CA ASP A 405 11.55 79.77 55.02
C ASP A 405 12.18 79.31 53.70
N VAL A 406 12.16 80.26 52.77
CA VAL A 406 12.61 80.24 51.37
C VAL A 406 14.10 80.61 51.31
N ILE A 407 14.82 80.23 50.21
CA ILE A 407 15.75 81.07 49.39
C ILE A 407 17.08 80.38 48.93
N PHE A 408 17.16 80.23 47.59
CA PHE A 408 18.28 80.37 46.63
C PHE A 408 19.56 79.49 46.72
N THR A 409 20.05 78.86 45.64
CA THR A 409 20.61 79.52 44.44
C THR A 409 20.88 78.50 43.30
N ARG A 410 20.69 78.94 42.05
CA ARG A 410 21.26 78.41 40.78
C ARG A 410 22.64 79.10 40.53
N PRO A 411 23.55 78.67 39.61
CA PRO A 411 23.32 78.77 38.15
C PRO A 411 24.18 77.75 37.31
N PRO A 412 24.53 77.95 36.00
CA PRO A 412 23.93 77.17 34.90
C PRO A 412 24.91 76.71 33.75
N LEU A 413 24.35 76.11 32.67
CA LEU A 413 24.87 76.06 31.27
C LEU A 413 26.21 75.28 31.02
N LYS A 414 26.55 74.64 29.88
CA LYS A 414 26.15 74.71 28.46
C LYS A 414 26.83 73.55 27.67
N ASN A 415 26.18 73.06 26.61
CA ASN A 415 26.66 72.60 25.27
C ASN A 415 27.88 71.64 25.16
N GLY A 416 27.96 70.63 24.27
CA GLY A 416 27.37 70.44 22.93
C GLY A 416 28.50 70.29 21.88
N ALA A 417 28.26 69.45 20.86
CA ALA A 417 29.04 69.16 19.63
C ALA A 417 29.98 67.92 19.65
N THR A 418 29.61 66.77 19.06
CA THR A 418 29.77 66.33 17.65
C THR A 418 31.11 66.63 16.97
N TYR A 419 31.86 65.57 16.63
CA TYR A 419 32.80 65.53 15.50
C TYR A 419 32.70 64.19 14.75
N SER A 420 32.90 64.30 13.44
CA SER A 420 32.70 63.33 12.36
C SER A 420 34.02 62.66 11.94
N ASN A 421 33.90 61.43 11.41
CA ASN A 421 34.71 60.74 10.37
C ASN A 421 36.24 60.94 10.30
N HIS A 422 36.99 59.82 10.28
CA HIS A 422 37.70 59.35 9.07
C HIS A 422 38.43 58.00 9.27
N LEU A 423 38.30 57.16 8.24
CA LEU A 423 39.17 56.09 7.70
C LEU A 423 40.18 55.33 8.58
N GLY A 424 40.10 54.00 8.45
CA GLY A 424 41.15 52.99 8.63
C GLY A 424 40.67 51.68 8.03
#